data_AF-D5DGV6-F1
#
_entry.id   AF-D5DGV6-F1
#
_cell.length_a   1.000
_cell.length_b   1.000
_cell.length_c   1.000
_cell.angle_alpha   90.00
_cell.angle_beta   90.00
_cell.angle_gamma   90.00
#
_symmetry.space_group_name_H-M   'P 1'
#
loop_
_entity.id
_entity.type
_entity.pdbx_description
1 polymer ?
#
loop_
_entity_poly.entity_id
_entity_poly.type
_entity_poly.pdbx_seq_one_letter_code
_entity_poly.pdbx_strand_id
1 'polypeptide(L)'
;MSLLMVILTLIGGLTLSAQSSINGTLSKKTGTFETAFLTFATGAMILTIVVVFFGQGNILSVFDVPKWQLTCALFGASYLFLTVLAVPKIGVTAANISTVIGQLFASMIIDHFGWFGSKEVPFDLSRWIGVAFMLLALYFIFKGNKKTAA
;
A
#
# COMPACT_ATOMS: atom_id res chain seq x y z
N MET A 1 10.44 18.92 -11.61
CA MET A 1 10.55 17.98 -10.48
C MET A 1 9.27 17.17 -10.26
N SER A 2 8.09 17.80 -10.28
CA SER A 2 6.80 17.12 -10.02
C SER A 2 6.44 16.03 -11.03
N LEU A 3 6.68 16.23 -12.34
CA LEU A 3 6.34 15.22 -13.36
C LEU A 3 7.17 13.92 -13.23
N LEU A 4 8.47 14.04 -12.90
CA LEU A 4 9.34 12.88 -12.68
C LEU A 4 8.87 12.06 -11.47
N MET A 5 8.49 12.74 -10.39
CA MET A 5 7.94 12.07 -9.20
C MET A 5 6.61 11.38 -9.51
N VAL A 6 5.73 12.00 -10.31
CA VAL A 6 4.49 11.36 -10.78
C VAL A 6 4.80 10.08 -11.56
N ILE A 7 5.73 10.12 -12.50
CA ILE A 7 6.15 8.93 -13.27
C ILE A 7 6.71 7.84 -12.35
N LEU A 8 7.57 8.20 -11.39
CA LEU A 8 8.14 7.25 -10.42
C LEU A 8 7.05 6.59 -9.56
N THR A 9 6.08 7.37 -9.06
CA THR A 9 4.97 6.81 -8.28
C THR A 9 4.05 5.93 -9.13
N LEU A 10 3.88 6.24 -10.42
CA LEU A 10 3.12 5.42 -11.36
C LEU A 10 3.82 4.08 -11.59
N ILE A 11 5.13 4.09 -11.83
CA ILE A 11 5.94 2.86 -11.91
C ILE A 11 5.82 2.06 -10.61
N GLY A 12 5.90 2.72 -9.45
CA GLY A 12 5.70 2.08 -8.16
C GLY A 12 4.34 1.38 -8.05
N GLY A 13 3.26 1.99 -8.54
CA GLY A 13 1.94 1.37 -8.61
C GLY A 13 1.88 0.15 -9.52
N LEU A 14 2.59 0.16 -10.66
CA LEU A 14 2.72 -1.00 -11.54
C LEU A 14 3.46 -2.14 -10.85
N THR A 15 4.57 -1.84 -10.19
CA THR A 15 5.37 -2.83 -9.45
C THR A 15 4.57 -3.42 -8.29
N LEU A 16 3.83 -2.59 -7.54
CA LEU A 16 2.96 -3.04 -6.45
C LEU A 16 1.85 -3.98 -6.94
N SER A 17 1.28 -3.68 -8.11
CA SER A 17 0.26 -4.54 -8.72
C SER A 17 0.82 -5.89 -9.15
N ALA A 18 2.00 -5.90 -9.77
CA ALA A 18 2.71 -7.13 -10.13
C ALA A 18 3.06 -7.96 -8.88
N GLN A 19 3.56 -7.31 -7.83
CA GLN A 19 3.89 -7.93 -6.56
C GLN A 19 2.66 -8.55 -5.89
N SER A 20 1.52 -7.85 -5.86
CA SER A 20 0.27 -8.40 -5.32
C SER A 20 -0.21 -9.65 -6.07
N SER A 21 -0.06 -9.68 -7.40
CA SER A 21 -0.39 -10.84 -8.23
C SER A 21 0.52 -12.05 -7.97
N ILE A 22 1.83 -11.82 -7.95
CA ILE A 22 2.84 -12.86 -7.70
C ILE A 22 2.66 -13.41 -6.28
N ASN A 23 2.52 -12.54 -5.27
CA ASN A 23 2.32 -12.95 -3.89
C ASN A 23 1.01 -13.70 -3.69
N GLY A 24 -0.08 -13.28 -4.35
CA GLY A 24 -1.32 -14.03 -4.31
C GLY A 24 -1.18 -15.46 -4.85
N THR A 25 -0.45 -15.61 -5.96
CA THR A 25 -0.20 -16.92 -6.57
C THR A 25 0.73 -17.78 -5.72
N LEU A 26 1.79 -17.18 -5.16
CA LEU A 26 2.74 -17.87 -4.28
C LEU A 26 2.08 -18.29 -2.97
N SER A 27 1.20 -17.45 -2.41
CA SER A 27 0.43 -17.74 -1.19
C SER A 27 -0.50 -18.93 -1.37
N LYS A 28 -1.07 -19.14 -2.57
CA LYS A 28 -1.88 -20.34 -2.86
C LYS A 28 -1.05 -21.63 -2.86
N LYS A 29 0.25 -21.55 -3.16
CA LYS A 29 1.14 -22.72 -3.29
C LYS A 29 1.89 -23.04 -1.99
N THR A 30 2.32 -22.01 -1.26
CA THR A 30 3.28 -22.16 -0.15
C THR A 30 2.72 -21.76 1.21
N GLY A 31 1.51 -21.17 1.24
CA GLY A 31 0.94 -20.61 2.46
C GLY A 31 1.15 -19.09 2.57
N THR A 32 0.22 -18.44 3.28
CA THR A 32 0.17 -16.98 3.44
C THR A 32 1.31 -16.45 4.29
N PHE A 33 1.66 -17.15 5.38
CA PHE A 33 2.70 -16.71 6.31
C PHE A 33 4.09 -16.84 5.68
N GLU A 34 4.35 -17.93 4.98
CA GLU A 34 5.59 -18.24 4.27
C GLU A 34 5.83 -17.23 3.15
N THR A 35 4.79 -16.92 2.37
CA THR A 35 4.87 -15.92 1.30
C THR A 35 5.13 -14.51 1.85
N ALA A 36 4.43 -14.13 2.92
CA ALA A 36 4.62 -12.82 3.56
C ALA A 36 6.03 -12.71 4.16
N PHE A 37 6.52 -13.75 4.84
CA PHE A 37 7.86 -13.82 5.40
C PHE A 37 8.93 -13.69 4.31
N LEU A 38 8.83 -14.45 3.21
CA LEU A 38 9.77 -14.36 2.10
C LEU A 38 9.80 -12.96 1.47
N THR A 39 8.64 -12.33 1.33
CA THR A 39 8.53 -10.97 0.79
C THR A 39 9.24 -9.96 1.69
N PHE A 40 9.01 -10.03 3.00
CA PHE A 40 9.68 -9.15 3.97
C PHE A 40 11.17 -9.43 4.07
N ALA A 41 11.59 -10.69 4.09
CA ALA A 41 13.00 -11.08 4.15
C ALA A 41 13.77 -10.56 2.92
N THR A 42 13.23 -10.78 1.72
CA THR A 42 13.85 -10.28 0.48
C THR A 42 13.90 -8.75 0.46
N GLY A 43 12.80 -8.08 0.86
CA GLY A 43 12.76 -6.62 0.96
C GLY A 43 13.77 -6.07 1.95
N ALA A 44 13.89 -6.67 3.14
CA ALA A 44 14.85 -6.29 4.15
C ALA A 44 16.30 -6.51 3.67
N MET A 45 16.57 -7.61 2.98
CA MET A 45 17.90 -7.89 2.41
C MET A 45 18.31 -6.82 1.38
N ILE A 46 17.42 -6.50 0.43
CA ILE A 46 17.69 -5.46 -0.59
C ILE A 46 17.89 -4.10 0.08
N LEU A 47 17.00 -3.72 1.01
CA LEU A 47 17.12 -2.45 1.72
C LEU A 47 18.39 -2.37 2.57
N THR A 48 18.84 -3.48 3.17
CA THR A 48 20.09 -3.52 3.93
C THR A 48 21.28 -3.19 3.04
N ILE A 49 21.35 -3.78 1.84
CA ILE A 49 22.40 -3.46 0.86
C ILE A 49 22.34 -1.97 0.51
N VAL A 50 21.15 -1.43 0.20
CA VAL A 50 20.99 -0.01 -0.12
C VAL A 50 21.45 0.89 1.03
N VAL A 51 21.09 0.57 2.28
CA VAL A 51 21.49 1.35 3.46
C VAL A 51 23.00 1.31 3.69
N VAL A 52 23.66 0.18 3.44
CA VAL A 52 25.12 0.06 3.59
C VAL A 52 25.85 0.97 2.59
N PHE A 53 25.38 1.07 1.34
CA PHE A 53 26.06 1.86 0.31
C PHE A 53 25.61 3.32 0.20
N PHE A 54 24.35 3.62 0.52
CA PHE A 54 23.73 4.94 0.31
C PHE A 54 23.11 5.54 1.58
N GLY A 55 23.16 4.83 2.71
CA GLY A 55 22.62 5.31 3.98
C GLY A 55 23.47 6.40 4.62
N GLN A 56 22.89 7.08 5.61
CA GLN A 56 23.53 8.19 6.33
C GLN A 56 24.52 7.71 7.42
N GLY A 57 24.91 6.44 7.42
CA GLY A 57 25.89 5.86 8.35
C GLY A 57 25.40 5.53 9.77
N ASN A 58 24.23 6.05 10.20
CA ASN A 58 23.65 5.73 11.51
C ASN A 58 22.23 5.17 11.40
N ILE A 59 22.12 3.84 11.32
CA ILE A 59 20.81 3.16 11.25
C ILE A 59 20.08 3.19 12.60
N LEU A 60 20.82 3.29 13.71
CA LEU A 60 20.24 3.28 15.06
C LEU A 60 19.52 4.58 15.38
N SER A 61 19.81 5.67 14.66
CA SER A 61 19.07 6.93 14.76
C SER A 61 17.58 6.81 14.45
N VAL A 62 17.16 5.73 13.78
CA VAL A 62 15.73 5.43 13.58
C VAL A 62 15.02 5.22 14.93
N PHE A 63 15.71 4.81 15.99
CA PHE A 63 15.13 4.65 17.34
C PHE A 63 15.11 5.93 18.18
N ASP A 64 15.79 6.99 17.74
CA ASP A 64 15.83 8.28 18.43
C ASP A 64 14.56 9.13 18.18
N VAL A 65 13.70 8.70 17.26
CA VAL A 65 12.43 9.37 16.94
C VAL A 65 11.34 9.07 17.98
N PRO A 66 10.28 9.89 18.07
CA PRO A 66 9.13 9.59 18.92
C PRO A 66 8.59 8.18 18.66
N LYS A 67 8.42 7.37 19.72
CA LYS A 67 8.07 5.93 19.60
C LYS A 67 6.79 5.66 18.79
N TRP A 68 5.87 6.61 18.71
CA TRP A 68 4.68 6.49 17.87
C TRP A 68 5.03 6.43 16.37
N GLN A 69 6.12 7.05 15.91
CA GLN A 69 6.53 6.98 14.50
C GLN A 69 7.03 5.58 14.12
N LEU A 70 7.56 4.83 15.09
CA LEU A 70 7.97 3.44 14.88
C LEU A 70 6.79 2.52 14.53
N THR A 71 5.55 2.90 14.86
CA THR A 71 4.36 2.13 14.45
C THR A 71 4.14 2.15 12.94
N CYS A 72 4.83 3.00 12.19
CA CYS A 72 4.84 2.97 10.72
C CYS A 72 5.24 1.57 10.20
N ALA A 73 6.24 0.94 10.81
CA ALA A 73 6.65 -0.42 10.45
C ALA A 73 5.51 -1.43 10.63
N LEU A 74 4.72 -1.27 11.70
CA LEU A 74 3.56 -2.12 11.97
C LEU A 74 2.48 -1.93 10.91
N PHE A 75 2.17 -0.69 10.52
CA PHE A 75 1.18 -0.42 9.47
C PHE A 75 1.59 -1.02 8.12
N GLY A 76 2.86 -0.89 7.73
CA GLY A 76 3.40 -1.51 6.52
C GLY A 76 3.35 -3.04 6.56
N ALA A 77 3.72 -3.63 7.70
CA ALA A 77 3.64 -5.07 7.94
C ALA A 77 2.20 -5.60 7.80
N SER A 78 1.27 -4.91 8.46
CA SER A 78 -0.16 -5.22 8.44
C SER A 78 -0.74 -5.12 7.03
N TYR A 79 -0.41 -4.05 6.31
CA TYR A 79 -0.87 -3.83 4.94
C TYR A 79 -0.48 -4.98 4.01
N LEU A 80 0.80 -5.36 4.01
CA LEU A 80 1.25 -6.47 3.16
C LEU A 80 0.55 -7.76 3.55
N PHE A 81 0.51 -8.08 4.84
CA PHE A 81 -0.11 -9.31 5.33
C PHE A 81 -1.58 -9.42 4.91
N LEU A 82 -2.37 -8.36 5.13
CA LEU A 82 -3.77 -8.31 4.72
C LEU A 82 -3.94 -8.47 3.21
N THR A 83 -3.04 -7.87 2.42
CA THR A 83 -3.06 -8.00 0.95
C THR A 83 -2.75 -9.43 0.50
N VAL A 84 -1.71 -10.07 1.05
CA VAL A 84 -1.37 -11.47 0.74
C VAL A 84 -2.49 -12.43 1.14
N LEU A 85 -3.23 -12.13 2.22
CA LEU A 85 -4.40 -12.90 2.66
C LEU A 85 -5.63 -12.69 1.75
N ALA A 86 -5.85 -11.46 1.29
CA ALA A 86 -7.03 -11.09 0.51
C ALA A 86 -6.93 -11.54 -0.95
N VAL A 87 -5.78 -11.36 -1.60
CA VAL A 87 -5.60 -11.62 -3.05
C VAL A 87 -6.04 -13.04 -3.45
N PRO A 88 -5.66 -14.13 -2.74
CA PRO A 88 -6.11 -15.47 -3.09
C PRO A 88 -7.63 -15.67 -3.06
N LYS A 89 -8.34 -14.90 -2.22
CA LYS A 89 -9.78 -15.04 -1.93
C LYS A 89 -10.67 -14.21 -2.86
N ILE A 90 -10.30 -12.96 -3.10
CA ILE A 90 -11.13 -12.02 -3.88
C ILE A 90 -10.51 -11.65 -5.24
N GLY A 91 -9.28 -12.10 -5.51
CA GLY A 91 -8.53 -11.77 -6.72
C GLY A 91 -7.70 -10.49 -6.58
N VAL A 92 -6.70 -10.35 -7.46
CA VAL A 92 -5.71 -9.25 -7.42
C VAL A 92 -6.36 -7.88 -7.63
N THR A 93 -7.16 -7.75 -8.69
CA THR A 93 -7.81 -6.48 -9.05
C THR A 93 -8.71 -5.97 -7.93
N ALA A 94 -9.51 -6.87 -7.36
CA ALA A 94 -10.40 -6.58 -6.25
C ALA A 94 -9.65 -6.10 -5.00
N ALA A 95 -8.57 -6.80 -4.63
CA ALA A 95 -7.73 -6.44 -3.49
C ALA A 95 -7.06 -5.06 -3.69
N ASN A 96 -6.47 -4.82 -4.85
CA ASN A 96 -5.76 -3.56 -5.12
C ASN A 96 -6.70 -2.35 -5.09
N ILE A 97 -7.88 -2.43 -5.69
CA ILE A 97 -8.82 -1.30 -5.68
C ILE A 97 -9.38 -1.06 -4.27
N SER A 98 -9.68 -2.13 -3.53
CA SER A 98 -10.09 -2.01 -2.12
C SER A 98 -9.01 -1.30 -1.29
N THR A 99 -7.73 -1.65 -1.52
CA THR A 99 -6.59 -0.98 -0.90
C THR A 99 -6.53 0.49 -1.26
N VAL A 100 -6.61 0.83 -2.55
CA VAL A 100 -6.53 2.23 -3.02
C VAL A 100 -7.63 3.08 -2.38
N ILE A 101 -8.85 2.56 -2.29
CA ILE A 101 -9.97 3.26 -1.63
C ILE A 101 -9.71 3.45 -0.14
N GLY A 102 -9.28 2.40 0.57
CA GLY A 102 -8.95 2.50 1.98
C GLY A 102 -7.84 3.51 2.26
N GLN A 103 -6.78 3.50 1.44
CA GLN A 103 -5.66 4.43 1.53
C GLN A 103 -6.11 5.88 1.29
N LEU A 104 -6.90 6.12 0.26
CA LEU A 104 -7.36 7.48 -0.07
C LEU A 104 -8.35 8.00 0.97
N PHE A 105 -9.27 7.17 1.45
CA PHE A 105 -10.19 7.54 2.52
C PHE A 105 -9.45 7.87 3.82
N ALA A 106 -8.53 7.01 4.26
CA ALA A 106 -7.71 7.25 5.45
C ALA A 106 -6.82 8.49 5.29
N SER A 107 -6.20 8.68 4.12
CA SER A 107 -5.37 9.84 3.81
C SER A 107 -6.17 11.14 3.92
N MET A 108 -7.40 11.18 3.42
CA MET A 108 -8.23 12.36 3.55
C MET A 108 -8.57 12.67 5.02
N ILE A 109 -8.89 11.65 5.83
CA ILE A 109 -9.14 11.82 7.27
C ILE A 109 -7.89 12.38 7.97
N ILE A 110 -6.73 11.80 7.69
CA ILE A 110 -5.44 12.26 8.26
C ILE A 110 -5.19 13.73 7.90
N ASP A 111 -5.37 14.11 6.63
CA ASP A 111 -5.20 15.48 6.17
C ASP A 111 -6.22 16.44 6.80
N HIS A 112 -7.45 15.97 7.06
CA HIS A 112 -8.49 16.79 7.66
C HIS A 112 -8.14 17.23 9.07
N PHE A 113 -7.66 16.28 9.87
CA PHE A 113 -7.35 16.48 11.27
C PHE A 113 -5.89 16.88 11.50
N GLY A 114 -5.09 17.06 10.43
CA GLY A 114 -3.66 17.37 10.54
C GLY A 114 -2.86 16.30 11.29
N TRP A 115 -3.36 15.06 11.32
CA TRP A 115 -2.71 13.99 12.09
C TRP A 115 -1.29 13.74 11.59
N PHE A 116 -0.41 13.36 12.53
CA PHE A 116 1.01 13.05 12.26
C PHE A 116 1.85 14.21 11.71
N GLY A 117 1.41 15.47 11.93
CA GLY A 117 2.08 16.65 11.41
C GLY A 117 1.83 16.88 9.91
N SER A 118 0.78 16.24 9.35
CA SER A 118 0.32 16.54 7.99
C SER A 118 -0.23 17.97 7.93
N LYS A 119 -0.13 18.59 6.76
CA LYS A 119 -0.72 19.90 6.51
C LYS A 119 -2.24 19.76 6.60
N GLU A 120 -2.87 20.53 7.47
CA GLU A 120 -4.33 20.57 7.55
C GLU A 120 -4.90 21.03 6.20
N VAL A 121 -5.62 20.13 5.54
CA VAL A 121 -6.34 20.42 4.31
C VAL A 121 -7.83 20.23 4.60
N PRO A 122 -8.65 21.30 4.54
CA PRO A 122 -10.07 21.19 4.80
C PRO A 122 -10.74 20.18 3.87
N PHE A 123 -11.75 19.49 4.41
CA PHE A 123 -12.53 18.53 3.65
C PHE A 123 -13.53 19.26 2.76
N ASP A 124 -13.07 19.73 1.60
CA ASP A 124 -13.94 20.42 0.65
C ASP A 124 -14.82 19.46 -0.16
N LEU A 125 -15.94 19.99 -0.68
CA LEU A 125 -16.95 19.26 -1.45
C LEU A 125 -16.36 18.46 -2.62
N SER A 126 -15.30 18.99 -3.25
CA SER A 126 -14.56 18.32 -4.34
C SER A 126 -13.91 17.00 -3.90
N ARG A 127 -13.41 16.89 -2.66
CA ARG A 127 -12.83 15.64 -2.13
C ARG A 127 -13.93 14.60 -1.93
N TRP A 128 -15.11 15.02 -1.46
CA TRP A 128 -16.30 14.17 -1.34
C TRP A 128 -16.74 13.58 -2.68
N ILE A 129 -16.79 14.42 -3.72
CA ILE A 129 -17.08 13.99 -5.09
C ILE A 129 -16.02 12.97 -5.54
N GLY A 130 -14.73 13.24 -5.30
CA GLY A 130 -13.64 12.32 -5.62
C GLY A 130 -13.82 10.92 -4.99
N VAL A 131 -14.15 10.86 -3.69
CA VAL A 131 -14.44 9.58 -2.99
C VAL A 131 -15.63 8.86 -3.62
N ALA A 132 -16.71 9.57 -3.92
CA ALA A 132 -17.88 8.97 -4.55
C ALA A 132 -17.55 8.36 -5.93
N PHE A 133 -16.76 9.04 -6.75
CA PHE A 133 -16.32 8.53 -8.05
C PHE A 133 -15.40 7.30 -7.91
N MET A 134 -14.52 7.26 -6.91
CA MET A 134 -13.69 6.08 -6.65
C MET A 134 -14.53 4.86 -6.23
N LEU A 135 -15.53 5.06 -5.37
CA LEU A 135 -16.46 4.00 -4.97
C LEU A 135 -17.27 3.48 -6.17
N LEU A 136 -17.72 4.38 -7.06
CA LEU A 136 -18.38 3.99 -8.30
C LEU A 136 -17.46 3.18 -9.21
N ALA A 137 -16.21 3.60 -9.38
CA ALA A 137 -15.22 2.86 -10.17
C ALA A 137 -14.99 1.44 -9.61
N LEU A 138 -14.85 1.30 -8.29
CA LEU A 138 -14.76 0.00 -7.61
C LEU A 138 -15.98 -0.87 -7.89
N TYR A 139 -17.19 -0.32 -7.76
CA TYR A 139 -18.43 -1.05 -7.99
C TYR A 139 -18.49 -1.62 -9.43
N PHE A 140 -18.17 -0.80 -10.43
CA PHE A 140 -18.17 -1.25 -11.83
C PHE A 140 -17.12 -2.32 -12.11
N ILE A 141 -15.91 -2.17 -11.56
CA ILE A 141 -14.84 -3.17 -11.75
C ILE A 141 -15.21 -4.50 -11.10
N PHE A 142 -15.76 -4.49 -9.88
CA PHE A 142 -16.23 -5.70 -9.21
C PHE A 142 -17.39 -6.37 -9.96
N LYS A 143 -18.36 -5.58 -10.46
CA LYS A 143 -19.48 -6.09 -11.25
C LYS A 143 -19.00 -6.69 -12.58
N GLY A 144 -17.99 -6.08 -13.20
CA GLY A 144 -17.32 -6.60 -14.40
C GLY A 144 -16.65 -7.95 -14.16
N ASN A 145 -15.86 -8.06 -13.08
CA ASN A 145 -15.20 -9.32 -12.71
C ASN A 145 -16.19 -10.46 -12.45
N LYS A 146 -17.34 -10.19 -11.81
CA LYS A 146 -18.39 -11.21 -11.60
C LYS A 146 -19.02 -11.69 -12.91
N LYS A 147 -19.13 -10.84 -13.94
CA LYS A 147 -19.67 -11.22 -15.25
C LYS A 147 -18.73 -12.11 -16.06
N THR A 148 -17.42 -12.02 -15.83
CA THR A 148 -16.41 -12.85 -16.52
C THR A 148 -16.19 -14.19 -15.83
N ALA A 149 -16.60 -14.32 -14.56
CA ALA A 149 -16.48 -15.55 -13.76
C ALA A 149 -17.74 -16.44 -13.75
N ALA A 150 -18.80 -16.04 -14.46
CA ALA A 150 -20.05 -16.77 -14.66
C ALA A 150 -20.15 -17.22 -16.13
#